data_AF-A0A363NWS2-F1
#
_entry.id   AF-A0A363NWS2-F1
#
_cell.length_a   1.000
_cell.length_b   1.000
_cell.length_c   1.000
_cell.angle_alpha   90.00
_cell.angle_beta   90.00
_cell.angle_gamma   90.00
#
_symmetry.space_group_name_H-M   'P 1'
#
loop_
_entity.id
_entity.type
_entity.pdbx_description
1 polymer ?
#
loop_
_entity_poly.entity_id
_entity_poly.type
_entity_poly.pdbx_seq_one_letter_code
_entity_poly.pdbx_strand_id
1 'polypeptide(L)'
;MSNEKRSERIKSPDYRVFIGKNLRSHRIDHGYTLKDIKEMTGIPINTLIDIEKGEVTNIDYYVEYAKSVNYPLANLKQANIILEPLNKLSNESLKRIKLTKEIRKHIILTEYISDGLTTNDIIEELVRKKVIKKGEVTSTEVSGVMRNLAADNIVEVESKTGNKNTYILKK
;
A
#
# COMPACT_ATOMS: atom_id res chain seq x y z
N MET A 1 -1.67 -3.83 -31.96
CA MET A 1 -1.66 -4.62 -30.72
C MET A 1 -0.75 -3.90 -29.74
N SER A 2 -1.33 -3.18 -28.78
CA SER A 2 -0.61 -2.37 -27.81
C SER A 2 0.15 -3.29 -26.84
N ASN A 3 1.47 -3.20 -26.87
CA ASN A 3 2.33 -3.74 -25.83
C ASN A 3 2.00 -3.00 -24.52
N GLU A 4 1.16 -3.61 -23.68
CA GLU A 4 1.05 -3.20 -22.29
C GLU A 4 2.44 -3.26 -21.67
N LYS A 5 2.97 -2.09 -21.29
CA LYS A 5 4.21 -1.98 -20.52
C LYS A 5 4.02 -2.79 -19.25
N ARG A 6 4.47 -4.04 -19.23
CA ARG A 6 4.70 -4.80 -17.99
C ARG A 6 5.51 -3.86 -17.10
N SER A 7 4.94 -3.48 -15.96
CA SER A 7 5.65 -2.68 -14.95
C SER A 7 7.01 -3.32 -14.76
N GLU A 8 8.09 -2.53 -14.86
CA GLU A 8 9.43 -3.04 -14.62
C GLU A 8 9.41 -3.82 -13.31
N ARG A 9 9.72 -5.12 -13.38
CA ARG A 9 9.78 -5.97 -12.19
C ARG A 9 10.73 -5.28 -11.21
N ILE A 10 10.32 -5.19 -9.94
CA ILE A 10 11.17 -4.67 -8.87
C ILE A 10 12.51 -5.43 -8.94
N LYS A 11 13.55 -4.75 -9.44
CA LYS A 11 14.90 -5.31 -9.58
C LYS A 11 15.31 -5.88 -8.23
N SER A 12 15.95 -7.06 -8.24
CA SER A 12 16.42 -7.76 -7.05
C SER A 12 17.09 -6.79 -6.07
N PRO A 13 16.39 -6.36 -5.01
CA PRO A 13 16.90 -5.34 -4.11
C PRO A 13 17.88 -5.98 -3.15
N ASP A 14 18.86 -5.21 -2.68
CA ASP A 14 19.99 -5.71 -1.88
C ASP A 14 19.55 -6.50 -0.65
N TYR A 15 18.40 -6.17 -0.05
CA TYR A 15 17.85 -6.91 1.08
C TYR A 15 17.43 -8.35 0.71
N ARG A 16 16.89 -8.62 -0.49
CA ARG A 16 16.54 -9.98 -0.91
C ARG A 16 17.77 -10.83 -1.15
N VAL A 17 18.83 -10.22 -1.68
CA VAL A 17 20.14 -10.87 -1.83
C VAL A 17 20.72 -11.21 -0.45
N PHE A 18 20.63 -10.28 0.51
CA PHE A 18 21.07 -10.52 1.89
C PHE A 18 20.33 -11.69 2.54
N ILE A 19 18.99 -11.71 2.45
CA ILE A 19 18.17 -12.82 2.98
C ILE A 19 18.55 -14.13 2.31
N GLY A 20 18.63 -14.15 0.98
CA GLY A 20 18.96 -15.35 0.20
C GLY A 20 20.31 -15.95 0.60
N LYS A 21 21.32 -15.11 0.82
CA LYS A 21 22.63 -15.53 1.32
C LYS A 21 22.54 -16.14 2.72
N ASN A 22 21.82 -15.51 3.65
CA ASN A 22 21.67 -16.03 5.01
C ASN A 22 20.90 -17.36 5.04
N LEU A 23 19.81 -17.48 4.28
CA LEU A 23 19.08 -18.75 4.13
C LEU A 23 19.99 -19.86 3.62
N ARG A 24 20.81 -19.56 2.61
CA ARG A 24 21.81 -20.50 2.10
C ARG A 24 22.83 -20.91 3.16
N SER A 25 23.39 -19.95 3.90
CA SER A 25 24.34 -20.24 4.98
C SER A 25 23.71 -21.14 6.03
N HIS A 26 22.54 -20.77 6.55
CA HIS A 26 21.81 -21.60 7.52
C HIS A 26 21.50 -23.00 6.98
N ARG A 27 21.08 -23.12 5.73
CA ARG A 27 20.85 -24.42 5.09
C ARG A 27 22.12 -25.29 5.12
N ILE A 28 23.25 -24.72 4.73
CA ILE A 28 24.55 -25.42 4.67
C ILE A 28 25.02 -25.78 6.09
N ASP A 29 24.88 -24.88 7.05
CA ASP A 29 25.28 -25.10 8.45
C ASP A 29 24.50 -26.24 9.12
N HIS A 30 23.24 -26.42 8.74
CA HIS A 30 22.42 -27.56 9.18
C HIS A 30 22.63 -28.84 8.35
N GLY A 31 23.47 -28.81 7.31
CA GLY A 31 23.77 -29.96 6.45
C GLY A 31 22.69 -30.29 5.42
N TYR A 32 21.73 -29.39 5.16
CA TYR A 32 20.63 -29.64 4.23
C TYR A 32 21.01 -29.34 2.77
N THR A 33 20.52 -30.18 1.86
CA THR A 33 20.56 -29.95 0.41
C THR A 33 19.31 -29.21 -0.07
N LEU A 34 19.34 -28.69 -1.28
CA LEU A 34 18.15 -28.10 -1.91
C LEU A 34 17.01 -29.12 -2.13
N LYS A 35 17.33 -30.41 -2.23
CA LYS A 35 16.31 -31.47 -2.33
C LYS A 35 15.56 -31.62 -1.01
N ASP A 36 16.27 -31.57 0.10
CA ASP A 36 15.69 -31.67 1.44
C ASP A 36 14.78 -30.48 1.72
N ILE A 37 15.19 -29.27 1.34
CA ILE A 37 14.32 -28.08 1.44
C ILE A 37 13.09 -28.22 0.53
N LYS A 38 13.24 -28.72 -0.69
CA LYS A 38 12.10 -28.97 -1.58
C LYS A 38 11.13 -29.96 -0.93
N GLU A 39 11.62 -31.01 -0.28
CA GLU A 39 10.78 -31.98 0.40
C GLU A 39 10.04 -31.36 1.59
N MET A 40 10.71 -30.51 2.37
CA MET A 40 10.10 -29.82 3.51
C MET A 40 9.07 -28.75 3.13
N THR A 41 9.25 -28.10 1.97
CA THR A 41 8.48 -26.89 1.60
C THR A 41 7.58 -27.07 0.38
N GLY A 42 7.79 -28.12 -0.42
CA GLY A 42 7.16 -28.30 -1.73
C GLY A 42 7.69 -27.35 -2.82
N ILE A 43 8.65 -26.46 -2.51
CA ILE A 43 9.13 -25.45 -3.46
C ILE A 43 10.07 -26.10 -4.50
N PRO A 44 9.88 -25.84 -5.81
CA PRO A 44 10.78 -26.34 -6.84
C PRO A 44 12.23 -25.89 -6.65
N ILE A 45 13.19 -26.76 -6.97
CA ILE A 45 14.64 -26.48 -6.78
C ILE A 45 15.08 -25.20 -7.49
N ASN A 46 14.61 -24.96 -8.72
CA ASN A 46 14.94 -23.73 -9.45
C ASN A 46 14.49 -22.48 -8.68
N THR A 47 13.31 -22.53 -8.07
CA THR A 47 12.80 -21.44 -7.22
C THR A 47 13.64 -21.29 -5.96
N LEU A 48 14.09 -22.38 -5.33
CA LEU A 48 15.01 -22.31 -4.18
C LEU A 48 16.35 -21.66 -4.56
N ILE A 49 16.90 -21.96 -5.74
CA ILE A 49 18.11 -21.32 -6.26
C ILE A 49 17.88 -19.82 -6.45
N ASP A 50 16.75 -19.44 -7.04
CA ASP A 50 16.41 -18.04 -7.27
C ASP A 50 16.15 -17.29 -5.94
N ILE A 51 15.61 -17.96 -4.92
CA ILE A 51 15.48 -17.42 -3.55
C ILE A 51 16.85 -17.11 -2.98
N GLU A 52 17.80 -18.05 -3.05
CA GLU A 52 19.17 -17.85 -2.54
C GLU A 52 19.91 -16.71 -3.26
N LYS A 53 19.53 -16.41 -4.51
CA LYS A 53 20.03 -15.26 -5.28
C LYS A 53 19.27 -13.94 -5.01
N GLY A 54 18.13 -13.98 -4.32
CA GLY A 54 17.28 -12.80 -4.11
C GLY A 54 16.34 -12.45 -5.27
N GLU A 55 16.27 -13.30 -6.29
CA GLU A 55 15.56 -13.03 -7.56
C GLU A 55 14.05 -13.27 -7.46
N VAL A 56 13.61 -14.02 -6.46
CA VAL A 56 12.19 -14.30 -6.20
C VAL A 56 11.51 -13.10 -5.54
N THR A 57 10.30 -12.78 -6.01
CA THR A 57 9.49 -11.68 -5.45
C THR A 57 8.40 -12.16 -4.48
N ASN A 58 8.09 -13.46 -4.48
CA ASN A 58 7.07 -14.01 -3.59
C ASN A 58 7.64 -14.18 -2.17
N ILE A 59 7.13 -13.39 -1.21
CA ILE A 59 7.55 -13.43 0.19
C ILE A 59 7.22 -14.76 0.88
N ASP A 60 6.14 -15.43 0.49
CA ASP A 60 5.71 -16.69 1.11
C ASP A 60 6.78 -17.77 0.94
N TYR A 61 7.47 -17.78 -0.21
CA TYR A 61 8.57 -18.69 -0.45
C TYR A 61 9.78 -18.43 0.46
N TYR A 62 10.08 -17.16 0.78
CA TYR A 62 11.11 -16.84 1.76
C TYR A 62 10.70 -17.25 3.17
N VAL A 63 9.41 -17.12 3.53
CA VAL A 63 8.88 -17.51 4.83
C VAL A 63 8.96 -19.02 5.03
N GLU A 64 8.48 -19.82 4.08
CA GLU A 64 8.49 -21.29 4.20
C GLU A 64 9.92 -21.84 4.21
N TYR A 65 10.83 -21.26 3.41
CA TYR A 65 12.24 -21.64 3.47
C TYR A 65 12.89 -21.20 4.79
N ALA A 66 12.61 -19.99 5.29
CA ALA A 66 13.14 -19.56 6.58
C ALA A 66 12.72 -20.47 7.74
N LYS A 67 11.46 -20.96 7.75
CA LYS A 67 10.99 -21.96 8.71
C LYS A 67 11.79 -23.26 8.65
N SER A 68 12.08 -23.77 7.44
CA SER A 68 12.78 -25.05 7.28
C SER A 68 14.25 -25.00 7.72
N VAL A 69 14.88 -23.83 7.71
CA VAL A 69 16.26 -23.63 8.20
C VAL A 69 16.32 -22.93 9.57
N ASN A 70 15.18 -22.81 10.25
CA ASN A 70 15.03 -22.16 11.54
C ASN A 70 15.66 -20.74 11.60
N TYR A 71 15.52 -19.98 10.52
CA TYR A 71 16.02 -18.61 10.39
C TYR A 71 14.93 -17.59 10.72
N PRO A 72 15.06 -16.79 11.79
CA PRO A 72 14.05 -15.78 12.12
C PRO A 72 14.10 -14.63 11.11
N LEU A 73 13.07 -14.49 10.26
CA LEU A 73 12.94 -13.33 9.36
C LEU A 73 12.85 -11.99 10.11
N ALA A 74 12.56 -11.98 11.42
CA ALA A 74 12.67 -10.77 12.23
C ALA A 74 14.09 -10.14 12.21
N ASN A 75 15.12 -10.92 11.85
CA ASN A 75 16.49 -10.45 11.66
C ASN A 75 16.67 -9.58 10.40
N LEU A 76 15.63 -9.38 9.59
CA LEU A 76 15.58 -8.40 8.50
C LEU A 76 15.95 -6.97 8.93
N LYS A 77 15.82 -6.64 10.22
CA LYS A 77 16.33 -5.37 10.76
C LYS A 77 17.82 -5.15 10.48
N GLN A 78 18.60 -6.22 10.32
CA GLN A 78 20.03 -6.16 9.98
C GLN A 78 20.29 -5.82 8.50
N ALA A 79 19.28 -5.90 7.63
CA ALA A 79 19.42 -5.66 6.20
C ALA A 79 19.46 -4.16 5.82
N ASN A 80 19.47 -3.24 6.80
CA ASN A 80 19.53 -1.78 6.60
C ASN A 80 18.58 -1.26 5.50
N ILE A 81 17.33 -1.75 5.51
CA ILE A 81 16.33 -1.35 4.51
C ILE A 81 16.02 0.14 4.68
N ILE A 82 16.33 0.92 3.66
CA ILE A 82 15.94 2.33 3.60
C ILE A 82 14.42 2.39 3.43
N LEU A 83 13.73 2.97 4.40
CA LEU A 83 12.26 3.10 4.41
C LEU A 83 11.79 4.30 3.58
N GLU A 84 12.20 4.34 2.32
CA GLU A 84 11.75 5.33 1.35
C GLU A 84 10.93 4.66 0.23
N PRO A 85 9.83 5.28 -0.23
CA PRO A 85 9.09 4.75 -1.36
C PRO A 85 9.93 4.86 -2.63
N LEU A 86 9.81 3.87 -3.53
CA LEU A 86 10.50 3.86 -4.82
C LEU A 86 10.25 5.15 -5.62
N ASN A 87 9.02 5.67 -5.55
CA ASN A 87 8.63 6.91 -6.19
C ASN A 87 8.10 7.89 -5.14
N LYS A 88 8.63 9.12 -5.14
CA LYS A 88 8.07 10.21 -4.34
C LYS A 88 6.75 10.66 -4.94
N LEU A 89 5.82 11.05 -4.08
CA LEU A 89 4.53 11.60 -4.51
C LEU A 89 4.71 12.96 -5.19
N SER A 90 3.89 13.24 -6.20
CA SER A 90 3.85 14.57 -6.84
C SER A 90 3.28 15.62 -5.88
N ASN A 91 3.64 16.89 -6.09
CA ASN A 91 3.10 18.03 -5.31
C ASN A 91 1.57 18.08 -5.30
N GLU A 92 0.94 17.74 -6.43
CA GLU A 92 -0.52 17.62 -6.54
C GLU A 92 -1.07 16.51 -5.64
N SER A 93 -0.43 15.35 -5.61
CA SER A 93 -0.84 14.25 -4.71
C SER A 93 -0.66 14.61 -3.24
N LEU A 94 0.39 15.36 -2.89
CA LEU A 94 0.59 15.87 -1.53
C LEU A 94 -0.51 16.86 -1.11
N LYS A 95 -0.90 17.79 -2.01
CA LYS A 95 -2.04 18.70 -1.77
C LYS A 95 -3.34 17.93 -1.56
N ARG A 96 -3.62 16.95 -2.43
CA ARG A 96 -4.79 16.08 -2.29
C ARG A 96 -4.79 15.33 -0.97
N ILE A 97 -3.66 14.75 -0.55
CA ILE A 97 -3.53 14.05 0.74
C ILE A 97 -3.81 14.99 1.92
N LYS A 98 -3.31 16.23 1.87
CA LYS A 98 -3.62 17.24 2.89
C LYS A 98 -5.14 17.46 2.98
N LEU A 99 -5.80 17.66 1.85
CA LEU A 99 -7.27 17.83 1.81
C LEU A 99 -8.00 16.57 2.31
N THR A 100 -7.59 15.37 1.89
CA THR A 100 -8.12 14.09 2.38
C THR A 100 -8.01 13.98 3.89
N LYS A 101 -6.86 14.36 4.47
CA LYS A 101 -6.63 14.34 5.92
C LYS A 101 -7.62 15.24 6.66
N GLU A 102 -7.80 16.46 6.16
CA GLU A 102 -8.72 17.42 6.77
C GLU A 102 -10.18 16.97 6.67
N ILE A 103 -10.62 16.48 5.50
CA ILE A 103 -11.97 15.93 5.33
C ILE A 103 -12.19 14.75 6.28
N ARG A 104 -11.26 13.79 6.34
CA ARG A 104 -11.39 12.65 7.26
C ARG A 104 -11.52 13.09 8.71
N LYS A 105 -10.65 13.99 9.15
CA LYS A 105 -10.60 14.46 10.54
C LYS A 105 -11.85 15.24 10.94
N HIS A 106 -12.39 16.07 10.06
CA HIS A 106 -13.40 17.07 10.41
C HIS A 106 -14.82 16.74 9.93
N ILE A 107 -14.96 15.81 9.00
CA ILE A 107 -16.24 15.41 8.40
C ILE A 107 -16.57 13.94 8.68
N ILE A 108 -15.62 13.03 8.38
CA ILE A 108 -15.86 11.58 8.47
C ILE A 108 -15.83 11.11 9.92
N LEU A 109 -14.77 11.45 10.67
CA LEU A 109 -14.58 10.97 12.04
C LEU A 109 -15.45 11.69 13.08
N THR A 110 -16.12 12.77 12.69
CA THR A 110 -16.99 13.58 13.56
C THR A 110 -18.46 13.24 13.39
N GLU A 111 -18.78 12.19 12.62
CA GLU A 111 -20.15 11.79 12.21
C GLU A 111 -20.94 12.89 11.50
N TYR A 112 -20.31 14.01 11.12
CA TYR A 112 -20.97 15.16 10.48
C TYR A 112 -21.63 14.80 9.14
N ILE A 113 -21.19 13.70 8.52
CA ILE A 113 -21.71 13.20 7.25
C ILE A 113 -22.90 12.24 7.40
N SER A 114 -23.45 12.06 8.61
CA SER A 114 -24.53 11.09 8.89
C SER A 114 -25.80 11.31 8.06
N ASP A 115 -26.13 12.56 7.75
CA ASP A 115 -27.39 12.95 7.09
C ASP A 115 -27.23 13.25 5.60
N GLY A 116 -26.08 12.90 5.02
CA GLY A 116 -25.75 13.16 3.63
C GLY A 116 -25.17 14.57 3.41
N LEU A 117 -24.00 14.65 2.79
CA LEU A 117 -23.35 15.93 2.47
C LEU A 117 -23.01 16.01 0.99
N THR A 118 -23.27 17.17 0.39
CA THR A 118 -22.72 17.53 -0.91
C THR A 118 -21.30 18.05 -0.77
N THR A 119 -20.58 18.18 -1.89
CA THR A 119 -19.25 18.80 -1.87
C THR A 119 -19.25 20.24 -1.36
N ASN A 120 -20.34 20.98 -1.58
CA ASN A 120 -20.44 22.35 -1.08
C ASN A 120 -20.57 22.37 0.44
N ASP A 121 -21.40 21.49 1.00
CA ASP A 121 -21.58 21.39 2.46
C ASP A 121 -20.26 21.04 3.15
N ILE A 122 -19.46 20.16 2.52
CA ILE A 122 -18.12 19.81 2.98
C ILE A 122 -17.19 21.03 2.96
N ILE A 123 -17.19 21.81 1.87
CA ILE A 123 -16.35 23.01 1.76
C ILE A 123 -16.76 24.05 2.81
N GLU A 124 -18.06 24.30 2.94
CA GLU A 124 -18.61 25.23 3.93
C GLU A 124 -18.22 24.83 5.34
N GLU A 125 -18.26 23.53 5.65
CA GLU A 125 -17.86 23.05 6.96
C GLU A 125 -16.37 23.24 7.24
N LEU A 126 -15.51 22.93 6.28
CA LEU A 126 -14.07 23.12 6.42
C LEU A 126 -13.71 24.61 6.58
N VAL A 127 -14.41 25.51 5.88
CA VAL A 127 -14.28 26.96 6.04
C VAL A 127 -14.80 27.40 7.42
N ARG A 128 -15.96 26.90 7.86
CA ARG A 128 -16.55 27.19 9.18
C ARG A 128 -15.60 26.81 10.32
N LYS A 129 -14.94 25.65 10.20
CA LYS A 129 -13.93 25.19 11.16
C LYS A 129 -12.56 25.89 11.01
N LYS A 130 -12.41 26.83 10.07
CA LYS A 130 -11.17 27.56 9.76
C LYS A 130 -10.00 26.64 9.39
N VAL A 131 -10.30 25.47 8.84
CA VAL A 131 -9.31 24.49 8.39
C VAL A 131 -8.73 24.89 7.03
N ILE A 132 -9.57 25.52 6.20
CA ILE A 132 -9.21 26.11 4.90
C ILE A 132 -9.77 27.53 4.80
N LYS A 133 -9.21 28.34 3.91
CA LYS A 133 -9.77 29.65 3.55
C LYS A 133 -10.86 29.49 2.48
N LYS A 134 -11.81 30.44 2.48
CA LYS A 134 -12.82 30.50 1.41
C LYS A 134 -12.13 30.65 0.05
N GLY A 135 -12.46 29.77 -0.89
CA GLY A 135 -11.86 29.74 -2.23
C GLY A 135 -10.50 29.05 -2.34
N GLU A 136 -9.95 28.50 -1.24
CA GLU A 136 -8.68 27.76 -1.27
C GLU A 136 -8.79 26.42 -1.99
N VAL A 137 -9.95 25.78 -1.92
CA VAL A 137 -10.24 24.50 -2.58
C VAL A 137 -11.50 24.62 -3.43
N THR A 138 -11.53 23.86 -4.52
CA THR A 138 -12.65 23.80 -5.46
C THR A 138 -13.56 22.61 -5.16
N SER A 139 -14.81 22.68 -5.63
CA SER A 139 -15.75 21.55 -5.57
C SER A 139 -15.25 20.34 -6.35
N THR A 140 -14.48 20.55 -7.42
CA THR A 140 -13.83 19.50 -8.21
C THR A 140 -12.76 18.75 -7.40
N GLU A 141 -11.93 19.47 -6.64
CA GLU A 141 -10.91 18.85 -5.77
C GLU A 141 -11.56 18.03 -4.65
N VAL A 142 -12.59 18.58 -3.99
CA VAL A 142 -13.37 17.85 -2.98
C VAL A 142 -14.07 16.64 -3.58
N SER A 143 -14.69 16.78 -4.76
CA SER A 143 -15.29 15.65 -5.49
C SER A 143 -14.26 14.57 -5.82
N GLY A 144 -13.03 14.96 -6.18
CA GLY A 144 -11.91 14.03 -6.39
C GLY A 144 -11.58 13.24 -5.13
N VAL A 145 -11.47 13.92 -3.98
CA VAL A 145 -11.22 13.26 -2.69
C VAL A 145 -12.37 12.32 -2.31
N MET A 146 -13.62 12.76 -2.41
CA MET A 146 -14.78 11.94 -2.04
C MET A 146 -14.93 10.70 -2.92
N ARG A 147 -14.59 10.79 -4.22
CA ARG A 147 -14.53 9.62 -5.11
C ARG A 147 -13.48 8.60 -4.68
N ASN A 148 -12.30 9.06 -4.25
CA ASN A 148 -11.27 8.14 -3.73
C ASN A 148 -11.72 7.48 -2.42
N LEU A 149 -12.34 8.24 -1.52
CA LEU A 149 -12.89 7.69 -0.28
C LEU A 149 -14.03 6.69 -0.55
N ALA A 150 -14.82 6.90 -1.60
CA ALA A 150 -15.85 5.96 -2.01
C ALA A 150 -15.24 4.66 -2.58
N ALA A 151 -14.17 4.77 -3.38
CA ALA A 151 -13.41 3.62 -3.86
C ALA A 151 -12.75 2.84 -2.70
N ASP A 152 -12.33 3.53 -1.65
CA ASP A 152 -11.81 2.96 -0.40
C ASP A 152 -12.91 2.40 0.52
N ASN A 153 -14.19 2.42 0.09
CA ASN A 153 -15.35 1.97 0.86
C ASN A 153 -15.56 2.71 2.20
N ILE A 154 -15.11 3.96 2.29
CA ILE A 154 -15.29 4.81 3.50
C ILE A 154 -16.63 5.56 3.43
N VAL A 155 -17.02 5.98 2.23
CA VAL A 155 -18.28 6.68 1.95
C VAL A 155 -18.99 6.04 0.77
N GLU A 156 -20.26 6.37 0.58
CA GLU A 156 -21.00 6.03 -0.64
C GLU A 156 -21.84 7.20 -1.13
N VAL A 157 -22.24 7.14 -2.40
CA VAL A 157 -23.14 8.14 -2.98
C VAL A 157 -24.56 7.68 -2.73
N GLU A 158 -25.26 8.35 -1.82
CA GLU A 158 -26.66 8.04 -1.49
C GLU A 158 -27.59 8.46 -2.62
N SER A 159 -27.39 9.66 -3.15
CA SER A 159 -28.24 10.23 -4.18
C SER A 159 -27.47 11.16 -5.11
N LYS A 160 -28.03 11.37 -6.30
CA LYS A 160 -27.49 12.27 -7.32
C LYS A 160 -28.59 13.17 -7.86
N THR A 161 -28.42 14.47 -7.68
CA THR A 161 -29.35 15.49 -8.17
C THR A 161 -28.64 16.34 -9.22
N GLY A 162 -28.89 16.04 -10.49
CA GLY A 162 -28.15 16.62 -11.61
C GLY A 162 -26.67 16.22 -11.56
N ASN A 163 -25.77 17.20 -11.49
CA ASN A 163 -24.32 16.98 -11.38
C ASN A 163 -23.81 16.95 -9.93
N LYS A 164 -24.71 16.97 -8.93
CA LYS A 164 -24.34 16.98 -7.51
C LYS A 164 -24.55 15.59 -6.90
N ASN A 165 -23.51 15.07 -6.26
CA ASN A 165 -23.57 13.85 -5.46
C ASN A 165 -23.75 14.22 -3.98
N THR A 166 -24.60 13.46 -3.29
CA THR A 166 -24.71 13.46 -1.83
C THR A 166 -24.00 12.23 -1.29
N TYR A 167 -23.08 12.44 -0.35
CA TYR A 167 -22.23 11.39 0.22
C TYR A 167 -22.65 11.08 1.66
N ILE A 168 -22.73 9.80 2.01
CA ILE A 168 -22.97 9.30 3.37
C ILE A 168 -21.83 8.36 3.81
N LEU A 169 -21.71 8.07 5.11
CA LEU A 169 -20.83 6.99 5.58
C LEU A 169 -21.30 5.66 5.02
N LYS A 170 -20.34 4.84 4.59
CA LYS A 170 -20.63 3.46 4.25
C LYS A 170 -20.84 2.65 5.54
N LYS A 171 -21.94 1.92 5.62
CA LYS A 171 -22.29 1.03 6.74
C LYS A 171 -21.60 -0.32 6.65
#